data_AF-A0A356VTH8-F1
#
_entry.id   AF-A0A356VTH8-F1
#
_cell.length_a   1.000
_cell.length_b   1.000
_cell.length_c   1.000
_cell.angle_alpha   90.00
_cell.angle_beta   90.00
_cell.angle_gamma   90.00
#
_symmetry.space_group_name_H-M   'P 1'
#
loop_
_entity.id
_entity.type
_entity.pdbx_description
1 polymer ?
#
loop_
_entity_poly.entity_id
_entity_poly.type
_entity_poly.pdbx_seq_one_letter_code
_entity_poly.pdbx_strand_id
1 'polypeptide(L)'
;NIARWLVYPVDSALVPDNYISLMLSIAKTKTGYLQQGQQKHFAHLSIDASQQPIISNYLDKNQRSIKGWLQEINAYPIHLIGLSLVKNFNGPF
;
A
#
# COMPACT_ATOMS: atom_id res chain seq x y z
N ASN A 1 -14.42 0.02 -16.04
CA ASN A 1 -14.46 1.02 -14.94
C ASN A 1 -13.52 0.54 -13.84
N ILE A 2 -12.54 1.36 -13.43
CA ILE A 2 -11.53 0.94 -12.43
C ILE A 2 -12.04 1.37 -11.05
N ALA A 3 -12.18 0.44 -10.11
CA ALA A 3 -12.65 0.74 -8.76
C ALA A 3 -11.50 1.01 -7.77
N ARG A 4 -10.34 0.39 -7.98
CA ARG A 4 -9.23 0.42 -7.04
C ARG A 4 -7.92 0.10 -7.74
N TRP A 5 -6.86 0.72 -7.28
CA TRP A 5 -5.50 0.53 -7.76
C TRP A 5 -4.66 -0.05 -6.63
N LEU A 6 -3.88 -1.08 -6.92
CA LEU A 6 -2.90 -1.63 -5.99
C LEU A 6 -1.51 -1.23 -6.46
N VAL A 7 -0.70 -0.67 -5.58
CA VAL A 7 0.69 -0.30 -5.86
C VAL A 7 1.60 -1.27 -5.10
N TYR A 8 2.53 -1.86 -5.85
CA TYR A 8 3.52 -2.80 -5.36
C TYR A 8 4.92 -2.36 -5.80
N PRO A 9 5.83 -2.05 -4.88
CA PRO A 9 7.20 -1.67 -5.21
C PRO A 9 8.01 -2.86 -5.73
N VAL A 10 8.75 -2.67 -6.82
CA VAL A 10 9.54 -3.74 -7.46
C VAL A 10 10.69 -4.27 -6.59
N ASP A 11 11.13 -3.48 -5.62
CA ASP A 11 12.17 -3.82 -4.64
C ASP A 11 11.64 -4.57 -3.41
N SER A 12 10.33 -4.89 -3.41
CA SER A 12 9.73 -5.72 -2.36
C SER A 12 9.96 -7.19 -2.64
N ALA A 13 10.88 -7.83 -1.91
CA ALA A 13 11.24 -9.23 -2.16
C ALA A 13 10.26 -10.25 -1.55
N LEU A 14 9.50 -9.87 -0.51
CA LEU A 14 8.66 -10.80 0.26
C LEU A 14 7.34 -10.15 0.68
N VAL A 15 6.24 -10.59 0.08
CA VAL A 15 4.88 -10.37 0.58
C VAL A 15 4.16 -11.69 0.70
N PRO A 16 3.16 -11.80 1.58
CA PRO A 16 2.42 -13.06 1.72
C PRO A 16 1.50 -13.37 0.55
N ASP A 17 1.14 -14.64 0.45
CA ASP A 17 0.16 -15.15 -0.53
C ASP A 17 -1.20 -14.43 -0.42
N ASN A 18 -1.58 -14.00 0.79
CA ASN A 18 -2.82 -13.26 1.01
C ASN A 18 -2.68 -11.74 0.79
N TYR A 19 -1.54 -11.25 0.28
CA TYR A 19 -1.27 -9.81 0.12
C TYR A 19 -2.38 -9.11 -0.68
N ILE A 20 -2.75 -9.63 -1.85
CA ILE A 20 -3.77 -9.01 -2.70
C ILE A 20 -5.11 -8.95 -1.96
N SER A 21 -5.53 -10.06 -1.34
CA SER A 21 -6.77 -10.13 -0.55
C SER A 21 -6.75 -9.14 0.62
N LEU A 22 -5.62 -9.02 1.31
CA LEU A 22 -5.43 -8.07 2.41
C LEU A 22 -5.55 -6.63 1.91
N MET A 23 -4.87 -6.28 0.82
CA MET A 23 -4.93 -4.94 0.23
C MET A 23 -6.33 -4.59 -0.29
N LEU A 24 -7.12 -5.58 -0.71
CA LEU A 24 -8.51 -5.41 -1.13
C LEU A 24 -9.53 -5.40 0.01
N SER A 25 -9.14 -5.82 1.23
CA SER A 25 -10.05 -5.98 2.37
C SER A 25 -10.57 -4.65 2.95
N ILE A 26 -9.91 -3.54 2.65
CA ILE A 26 -10.32 -2.23 3.18
C ILE A 26 -11.58 -1.70 2.51
N ALA A 27 -12.32 -0.86 3.24
CA ALA A 27 -13.54 -0.24 2.73
C ALA A 27 -13.30 0.47 1.40
N LYS A 28 -14.25 0.36 0.47
CA LYS A 28 -14.10 0.86 -0.91
C LYS A 28 -13.73 2.34 -0.98
N THR A 29 -14.18 3.15 -0.03
CA THR A 29 -13.93 4.60 0.05
C THR A 29 -12.61 4.96 0.75
N LYS A 30 -11.83 3.97 1.19
CA LYS A 30 -10.57 4.18 1.92
C LYS A 30 -9.38 3.89 1.04
N THR A 31 -8.37 4.75 1.18
CA THR A 31 -6.99 4.46 0.79
C THR A 31 -6.24 3.90 1.97
N GLY A 32 -5.42 2.88 1.74
CA GLY A 32 -4.61 2.29 2.79
C GLY A 32 -3.19 1.99 2.34
N TYR A 33 -2.31 1.86 3.34
CA TYR A 33 -0.91 1.49 3.17
C TYR A 33 -0.57 0.28 4.03
N LEU A 34 0.38 -0.54 3.59
CA LEU A 34 0.80 -1.71 4.38
C LEU A 34 1.58 -1.27 5.63
N GLN A 35 1.29 -1.90 6.77
CA GLN A 35 2.04 -1.75 8.01
C GLN A 35 2.42 -3.13 8.57
N GLN A 36 3.71 -3.35 8.82
CA GLN A 36 4.26 -4.57 9.42
C GLN A 36 4.86 -4.23 10.78
N GLY A 37 4.18 -4.64 11.86
CA GLY A 37 4.54 -4.19 13.21
C GLY A 37 4.52 -2.66 13.32
N GLN A 38 5.68 -2.07 13.61
CA GLN A 38 5.84 -0.61 13.64
C GLN A 38 6.28 0.00 12.30
N GLN A 39 6.73 -0.82 11.35
CA GLN A 39 7.22 -0.36 10.07
C GLN A 39 6.06 -0.04 9.13
N LYS A 40 6.07 1.18 8.58
CA LYS A 40 5.08 1.67 7.61
C LYS A 40 5.67 1.60 6.21
N HIS A 41 5.00 0.88 5.32
CA HIS A 41 5.42 0.70 3.94
C HIS A 41 4.53 1.54 3.02
N PHE A 42 4.77 2.85 2.97
CA PHE A 42 3.91 3.81 2.28
C PHE A 42 3.81 3.60 0.75
N ALA A 43 4.72 2.82 0.15
CA ALA A 43 4.67 2.51 -1.28
C ALA A 43 3.83 1.26 -1.61
N HIS A 44 3.46 0.46 -0.61
CA HIS A 44 2.43 -0.58 -0.78
C HIS A 44 1.06 0.06 -0.53
N LEU A 45 0.35 0.38 -1.61
CA LEU A 45 -0.89 1.16 -1.53
C LEU A 45 -2.09 0.39 -2.05
N SER A 46 -3.22 0.65 -1.43
CA SER A 46 -4.54 0.28 -1.94
C SER A 46 -5.34 1.56 -2.07
N ILE A 47 -5.56 2.03 -3.30
CA ILE A 47 -6.05 3.37 -3.61
C ILE A 47 -7.45 3.27 -4.21
N ASP A 48 -8.43 3.92 -3.60
CA ASP A 48 -9.74 4.08 -4.19
C ASP A 48 -9.67 4.95 -5.46
N ALA A 49 -10.39 4.57 -6.51
CA ALA A 49 -10.33 5.29 -7.79
C ALA A 49 -10.77 6.76 -7.67
N SER A 50 -11.61 7.11 -6.68
CA SER A 50 -12.01 8.50 -6.42
C SER A 50 -10.84 9.41 -6.00
N GLN A 51 -9.69 8.86 -5.65
CA GLN A 51 -8.52 9.63 -5.21
C GLN A 51 -7.72 10.23 -6.36
N GLN A 52 -7.97 9.85 -7.62
CA GLN A 52 -7.21 10.37 -8.76
C GLN A 52 -7.15 11.91 -8.77
N PRO A 53 -8.26 12.67 -8.64
CA PRO A 53 -8.21 14.13 -8.65
C PRO A 53 -7.45 14.70 -7.44
N ILE A 54 -7.52 14.03 -6.30
CA ILE A 54 -6.83 14.44 -5.06
C ILE A 54 -5.32 14.30 -5.24
N ILE A 55 -4.86 13.20 -5.82
CA ILE A 55 -3.44 12.96 -6.12
C ILE A 55 -2.94 13.99 -7.14
N SER A 56 -3.69 14.26 -8.22
CA SER A 56 -3.30 15.28 -9.20
C SER A 56 -3.13 16.66 -8.54
N ASN A 57 -4.11 17.11 -7.77
CA ASN A 57 -4.05 18.39 -7.06
C ASN A 57 -2.88 18.47 -6.05
N TYR A 58 -2.58 17.37 -5.37
CA TYR A 58 -1.42 17.27 -4.46
C TYR A 58 -0.10 17.50 -5.23
N LEU A 59 0.05 16.84 -6.39
CA LEU A 59 1.22 16.96 -7.25
C LEU A 59 1.33 18.34 -7.90
N ASP A 60 0.22 18.96 -8.29
CA ASP A 60 0.16 20.29 -8.91
C ASP A 60 0.61 21.41 -7.94
N LYS A 61 0.41 21.19 -6.63
CA LYS A 61 0.98 22.04 -5.56
C LYS A 61 2.47 21.80 -5.31
N ASN A 62 3.12 21.04 -6.20
CA ASN A 62 4.51 20.61 -6.11
C ASN A 62 4.82 19.77 -4.85
N GLN A 63 3.81 19.14 -4.24
CA GLN A 63 4.02 18.22 -3.13
C GLN A 63 4.40 16.85 -3.71
N ARG A 64 5.44 16.20 -3.14
CA ARG A 64 6.00 14.93 -3.68
C ARG A 64 6.08 13.80 -2.66
N SER A 65 5.70 14.06 -1.41
CA SER A 65 5.81 13.08 -0.33
C SER A 65 4.59 12.17 -0.30
N ILE A 66 4.77 10.88 -0.59
CA ILE A 66 3.71 9.87 -0.43
C ILE A 66 3.21 9.87 1.02
N LYS A 67 4.13 9.91 1.99
CA LYS A 67 3.78 9.99 3.42
C LYS A 67 2.93 11.21 3.72
N GLY A 68 3.29 12.38 3.17
CA GLY A 68 2.55 13.63 3.36
C GLY A 68 1.12 13.53 2.83
N TRP A 69 0.97 13.05 1.60
CA TRP A 69 -0.35 12.81 1.00
C TRP A 69 -1.21 11.86 1.85
N LEU A 70 -0.64 10.72 2.27
CA LEU A 70 -1.35 9.74 3.09
C LEU A 70 -1.79 10.30 4.46
N GLN A 71 -1.04 11.24 5.03
CA GLN A 71 -1.42 11.93 6.26
C GLN A 71 -2.58 12.90 6.03
N GLU A 72 -2.57 13.66 4.94
CA GLU A 72 -3.64 14.61 4.60
C GLU A 72 -5.00 13.92 4.40
N ILE A 73 -5.00 12.72 3.80
CA ILE A 73 -6.24 11.96 3.54
C ILE A 73 -6.61 10.99 4.68
N ASN A 74 -5.85 11.01 5.79
CA ASN A 74 -6.00 10.07 6.91
C ASN A 74 -6.06 8.60 6.43
N ALA A 75 -5.04 8.19 5.68
CA ALA A 75 -4.98 6.86 5.08
C ALA A 75 -4.94 5.75 6.14
N TYR A 76 -5.59 4.63 5.81
CA TYR A 76 -5.80 3.51 6.72
C TYR A 76 -4.57 2.58 6.78
N PRO A 77 -4.02 2.26 7.97
CA PRO A 77 -2.97 1.26 8.09
C PRO A 77 -3.54 -0.15 7.89
N ILE A 78 -3.05 -0.86 6.88
CA ILE A 78 -3.39 -2.25 6.60
C ILE A 78 -2.37 -3.12 7.33
N HIS A 79 -2.78 -3.70 8.45
CA HIS A 79 -1.88 -4.47 9.30
C HIS A 79 -1.60 -5.85 8.72
N LEU A 80 -0.32 -6.12 8.46
CA LEU A 80 0.16 -7.45 8.18
C LEU A 80 0.25 -8.22 9.50
N ILE A 81 -0.78 -8.98 9.85
CA ILE A 81 -0.83 -9.79 11.07
C ILE A 81 -0.39 -11.21 10.73
N GLY A 82 0.77 -11.60 11.26
CA GLY A 82 1.25 -12.98 11.29
C GLY A 82 1.53 -13.60 9.92
N LEU A 83 2.80 -13.67 9.54
CA LEU A 83 3.28 -14.67 8.58
C LEU A 83 4.59 -15.29 9.06
N SER A 84 4.56 -16.61 9.18
CA SER A 84 5.71 -17.45 8.91
C SER A 84 6.20 -17.06 7.52
N LEU A 85 7.28 -16.28 7.45
CA LEU A 85 7.96 -16.01 6.18
C LEU A 85 8.27 -17.36 5.55
N VAL A 86 7.63 -17.70 4.43
CA VAL A 86 8.04 -18.86 3.65
C VAL A 86 9.42 -18.51 3.07
N LYS A 87 10.47 -18.90 3.79
CA LYS A 87 11.84 -18.91 3.30
C LYS A 87 11.95 -20.00 2.22
N ASN A 88 11.38 -19.76 1.04
CA ASN A 88 11.74 -20.53 -0.14
C ASN A 88 12.86 -19.81 -0.88
N PHE A 89 14.04 -19.77 -0.24
CA PHE A 89 15.30 -19.53 -0.92
C PHE A 89 16.26 -20.67 -0.58
N ASN A 90 16.03 -21.82 -1.23
CA ASN A 90 17.08 -22.80 -1.47
C ASN A 90 17.81 -22.37 -2.75
N GLY A 91 18.74 -21.43 -2.61
CA GLY A 91 19.68 -21.06 -3.67
C GLY A 91 21.05 -20.90 -3.03
N PRO A 92 22.09 -21.62 -3.50
CA PRO A 92 23.43 -21.49 -2.95
C PRO A 92 24.01 -20.13 -3.39
N PHE A 93 24.47 -19.34 -2.42
CA PHE A 93 25.53 -18.35 -2.63
C PHE A 93 26.87 -19.01 -2.32
#